data_AF-A0A4R6JGH7-F1
#
_entry.id   AF-A0A4R6JGH7-F1
#
_cell.length_a   1.000
_cell.length_b   1.000
_cell.length_c   1.000
_cell.angle_alpha   90.00
_cell.angle_beta   90.00
_cell.angle_gamma   90.00
#
_symmetry.space_group_name_H-M   'P 1'
#
loop_
_entity.id
_entity.type
_entity.pdbx_description
1 polymer ?
#
loop_
_entity_poly.entity_id
_entity_poly.type
_entity_poly.pdbx_seq_one_letter_code
_entity_poly.pdbx_strand_id
1 'polypeptide(L)'
;MTGIVSTPLLSEWLALRDRLTADVLRTGRSSDGGLGQTGEPEEKGEAELAGPPGRRPVLVAGVAGGLGNELRPGDLVVADEIRGGAEPIPSYASPFLVGSLRRAGLRVHHGPVETTPRIVDAPDARRTLGVTGALAVDTESALLAAAAPPGQAAVIRAVVDTAGHRLLRPGTLVRGPKALWALRRAAPVIDAWAAATDDREVVLAGPRSFCAGVERAIEIVERALAKFGPPVYVRRQIVHNIHVVSELERRGAVFVEEVAEVPEGSITVLAAHGVAPQVRTDAAARNLRLIDATCPLVAKVHSEVRRFVARGNTVFLIGHRDHEEVVGTQGEAPGQVIVVTDPDEAGRVSVADPRRVSYVMQTTLAVDEAEQTATVLRDRFPALTGPRSDDICYATTNRQQAVRAVARDTDLVLVLGSANSSNSHRLAEVAVAEGVKAHLVDDASAVDLHWLRGVRRIGVTAGASAPPRLVDDLVRCLSGLGQVTVTEISVVDEHIRFTLPREVS
;
A
#
# COMPACT_ATOMS: atom_id res chain seq x y z
N MET A 1 -16.09 -12.42 -16.06
CA MET A 1 -15.72 -12.61 -17.49
C MET A 1 -14.20 -12.73 -17.58
N THR A 2 -13.61 -13.64 -18.37
CA THR A 2 -12.15 -13.75 -18.46
C THR A 2 -11.54 -12.71 -19.41
N GLY A 3 -10.46 -12.08 -18.98
CA GLY A 3 -9.68 -11.11 -19.73
C GLY A 3 -8.99 -11.75 -20.92
N ILE A 4 -8.68 -10.94 -21.93
CA ILE A 4 -8.05 -11.41 -23.17
C ILE A 4 -6.54 -11.20 -23.05
N VAL A 5 -5.75 -12.23 -23.33
CA VAL A 5 -4.30 -12.12 -23.44
C VAL A 5 -3.94 -12.06 -24.92
N SER A 6 -3.28 -10.99 -25.34
CA SER A 6 -2.84 -10.78 -26.72
C SER A 6 -1.33 -10.88 -26.84
N THR A 7 -0.88 -11.63 -27.84
CA THR A 7 0.52 -11.80 -28.21
C THR A 7 0.74 -11.40 -29.68
N PRO A 8 1.54 -10.37 -29.94
CA PRO A 8 1.80 -9.89 -31.30
C PRO A 8 2.49 -10.89 -32.22
N LEU A 9 3.61 -11.47 -31.76
CA LEU A 9 4.52 -12.28 -32.56
C LEU A 9 4.28 -13.78 -32.34
N LEU A 10 4.61 -14.59 -33.36
CA LEU A 10 4.54 -16.06 -33.24
C LEU A 10 5.42 -16.59 -32.10
N SER A 11 6.61 -16.02 -31.90
CA SER A 11 7.53 -16.44 -30.85
C SER A 11 7.00 -16.19 -29.44
N GLU A 12 6.26 -15.09 -29.25
CA GLU A 12 5.60 -14.72 -27.99
C GLU A 12 4.38 -15.61 -27.74
N TRP A 13 3.58 -15.83 -28.77
CA TRP A 13 2.45 -16.76 -28.70
C TRP A 13 2.91 -18.17 -28.34
N LEU A 14 3.95 -18.69 -29.02
CA LEU A 14 4.57 -19.98 -28.67
C LEU A 14 5.17 -20.00 -27.25
N ALA A 15 5.57 -18.84 -26.72
CA ALA A 15 6.04 -18.74 -25.35
C ALA A 15 4.90 -18.94 -24.34
N LEU A 16 3.68 -18.46 -24.64
CA LEU A 16 2.57 -18.39 -23.68
C LEU A 16 1.41 -19.38 -23.91
N ARG A 17 1.07 -19.75 -25.15
CA ARG A 17 -0.17 -20.49 -25.51
C ARG A 17 -0.44 -21.77 -24.72
N ASP A 18 0.61 -22.53 -24.37
CA ASP A 18 0.50 -23.82 -23.67
C ASP A 18 0.75 -23.69 -22.16
N ARG A 19 0.84 -22.45 -21.65
CA ARG A 19 1.14 -22.10 -20.25
C ARG A 19 0.04 -21.29 -19.58
N LEU A 20 -0.93 -20.84 -20.35
CA LEU A 20 -2.06 -20.06 -19.88
C LEU A 20 -3.33 -20.91 -20.01
N THR A 21 -4.20 -20.82 -19.02
CA THR A 21 -5.57 -21.34 -19.10
C THR A 21 -6.47 -20.34 -19.82
N ALA A 22 -6.12 -19.05 -19.78
CA ALA A 22 -6.76 -18.00 -20.55
C ALA A 22 -6.45 -18.12 -22.06
N ASP A 23 -7.41 -17.72 -22.89
CA ASP A 23 -7.24 -17.68 -24.34
C ASP A 23 -6.13 -16.68 -24.72
N VAL A 24 -5.16 -17.18 -25.49
CA VAL A 24 -4.05 -16.37 -26.02
C VAL A 24 -4.31 -16.06 -27.48
N LEU A 25 -4.73 -14.84 -27.75
CA LEU A 25 -4.91 -14.33 -29.10
C LEU A 25 -3.55 -14.00 -29.72
N ARG A 26 -3.27 -14.55 -30.91
CA ARG A 26 -2.15 -14.11 -31.73
C ARG A 26 -2.68 -13.12 -32.76
N THR A 27 -2.18 -11.90 -32.76
CA THR A 27 -2.67 -10.86 -33.68
C THR A 27 -1.91 -10.82 -35.01
N GLY A 28 -0.76 -11.52 -35.10
CA GLY A 28 -0.05 -11.70 -36.36
C GLY A 28 0.79 -10.50 -36.80
N ARG A 29 0.86 -9.44 -35.99
CA ARG A 29 1.59 -8.21 -36.33
C ARG A 29 3.10 -8.41 -36.13
N SER A 30 3.77 -8.96 -37.14
CA SER A 30 5.23 -8.89 -37.28
C SER A 30 5.62 -7.78 -38.24
N SER A 31 6.59 -6.94 -37.89
CA SER A 31 7.12 -5.87 -38.75
C SER A 31 7.95 -6.38 -39.95
N ASP A 32 7.65 -7.55 -40.50
CA ASP A 32 8.36 -8.11 -41.64
C ASP A 32 7.37 -8.82 -42.58
N GLY A 33 6.94 -8.13 -43.64
CA GLY A 33 7.30 -8.70 -44.93
C GLY A 33 8.81 -8.45 -45.05
N GLY A 34 9.60 -9.51 -44.90
CA GLY A 34 11.02 -9.45 -44.58
C GLY A 34 11.75 -8.33 -45.32
N LEU A 35 12.52 -7.50 -44.59
CA LEU A 35 13.47 -6.52 -45.16
C LEU A 35 13.02 -5.94 -46.52
N GLY A 36 11.81 -5.36 -46.58
CA GLY A 36 11.35 -4.63 -47.76
C GLY A 36 9.99 -4.99 -48.36
N GLN A 37 9.08 -5.68 -47.66
CA GLN A 37 7.69 -5.82 -48.13
C GLN A 37 6.68 -5.42 -47.06
N THR A 38 5.76 -4.53 -47.44
CA THR A 38 4.60 -4.11 -46.65
C THR A 38 3.56 -5.22 -46.67
N GLY A 39 3.53 -6.07 -45.64
CA GLY A 39 2.40 -6.98 -45.40
C GLY A 39 1.23 -6.21 -44.78
N GLU A 40 0.06 -6.29 -45.40
CA GLU A 40 -1.21 -5.82 -44.82
C GLU A 40 -1.55 -6.62 -43.53
N PRO A 41 -2.28 -6.01 -42.57
CA PRO A 41 -2.64 -6.67 -41.32
C PRO A 41 -3.42 -7.98 -41.55
N GLU A 42 -3.23 -8.99 -40.69
CA GLU A 42 -4.22 -10.05 -40.57
C GLU A 42 -5.49 -9.43 -39.97
N GLU A 43 -6.44 -8.99 -40.81
CA GLU A 43 -7.74 -8.39 -40.44
C GLU A 43 -8.49 -9.16 -39.33
N LYS A 44 -8.19 -10.45 -39.15
CA LYS A 44 -8.77 -11.32 -38.11
C LYS A 44 -8.44 -10.89 -36.68
N GLY A 45 -7.20 -10.52 -36.36
CA GLY A 45 -6.80 -10.24 -34.98
C GLY A 45 -7.39 -8.93 -34.43
N GLU A 46 -7.44 -7.89 -35.28
CA GLU A 46 -8.08 -6.62 -34.95
C GLU A 46 -9.61 -6.75 -34.94
N ALA A 47 -10.23 -7.51 -35.84
CA ALA A 47 -11.67 -7.78 -35.78
C ALA A 47 -12.07 -8.64 -34.55
N GLU A 48 -11.23 -9.59 -34.14
CA GLU A 48 -11.41 -10.38 -32.91
C GLU A 48 -11.19 -9.55 -31.64
N LEU A 49 -10.46 -8.43 -31.70
CA LEU A 49 -10.33 -7.41 -30.64
C LEU A 49 -11.31 -6.22 -30.76
N ALA A 50 -11.91 -5.97 -31.94
CA ALA A 50 -12.83 -4.86 -32.25
C ALA A 50 -14.34 -5.21 -32.46
N GLY A 51 -14.78 -6.45 -32.29
CA GLY A 51 -16.22 -6.79 -32.23
C GLY A 51 -17.01 -5.97 -31.17
N PRO A 52 -18.34 -6.14 -31.09
CA PRO A 52 -19.27 -5.07 -30.70
C PRO A 52 -18.95 -4.41 -29.35
N PRO A 53 -19.22 -3.09 -29.21
CA PRO A 53 -18.73 -2.24 -28.13
C PRO A 53 -19.24 -2.72 -26.75
N GLY A 54 -18.29 -2.93 -25.82
CA GLY A 54 -18.54 -3.47 -24.47
C GLY A 54 -17.53 -4.56 -24.05
N ARG A 55 -16.29 -4.50 -24.53
CA ARG A 55 -15.32 -5.61 -24.48
C ARG A 55 -14.49 -5.64 -23.20
N ARG A 56 -13.98 -6.83 -22.91
CA ARG A 56 -13.31 -7.22 -21.66
C ARG A 56 -11.94 -6.55 -21.51
N PRO A 57 -11.35 -6.52 -20.30
CA PRO A 57 -9.96 -6.11 -20.14
C PRO A 57 -9.00 -6.88 -21.06
N VAL A 58 -7.95 -6.21 -21.52
CA VAL A 58 -6.95 -6.75 -22.45
C VAL A 58 -5.55 -6.63 -21.84
N LEU A 59 -4.78 -7.71 -21.88
CA LEU A 59 -3.36 -7.71 -21.53
C LEU A 59 -2.53 -8.02 -22.78
N VAL A 60 -1.66 -7.10 -23.16
CA VAL A 60 -0.70 -7.29 -24.25
C VAL A 60 0.62 -7.77 -23.65
N ALA A 61 1.04 -8.98 -24.02
CA ALA A 61 2.25 -9.60 -23.54
C ALA A 61 3.20 -9.88 -24.70
N GLY A 62 4.44 -9.41 -24.61
CA GLY A 62 5.41 -9.62 -25.67
C GLY A 62 6.81 -9.17 -25.31
N VAL A 63 7.63 -8.98 -26.33
CA VAL A 63 9.00 -8.45 -26.20
C VAL A 63 9.06 -6.98 -26.61
N ALA A 64 10.10 -6.28 -26.18
CA ALA A 64 10.35 -4.89 -26.57
C ALA A 64 11.84 -4.55 -26.56
N GLY A 65 12.19 -3.43 -27.19
CA GLY A 65 13.49 -2.78 -27.01
C GLY A 65 13.49 -1.93 -25.73
N GLY A 66 14.53 -2.05 -24.92
CA GLY A 66 14.70 -1.27 -23.69
C GLY A 66 15.28 0.12 -23.98
N LEU A 67 14.72 1.13 -23.32
CA LEU A 67 15.11 2.54 -23.39
C LEU A 67 15.77 3.03 -22.09
N GLY A 68 15.37 2.47 -20.94
CA GLY A 68 15.94 2.79 -19.63
C GLY A 68 17.39 2.33 -19.46
N ASN A 69 18.20 3.10 -18.71
CA ASN A 69 19.63 2.83 -18.51
C ASN A 69 19.88 1.66 -17.54
N GLU A 70 18.93 1.44 -16.63
CA GLU A 70 18.91 0.39 -15.62
C GLU A 70 18.43 -0.97 -16.16
N LEU A 71 17.83 -0.99 -17.36
CA LEU A 71 17.27 -2.20 -17.97
C LEU A 71 18.33 -3.17 -18.43
N ARG A 72 18.03 -4.46 -18.31
CA ARG A 72 18.86 -5.56 -18.83
C ARG A 72 18.01 -6.50 -19.69
N PRO A 73 18.60 -7.19 -20.68
CA PRO A 73 17.89 -8.24 -21.41
C PRO A 73 17.30 -9.27 -20.45
N GLY A 74 16.01 -9.58 -20.62
CA GLY A 74 15.23 -10.47 -19.75
C GLY A 74 14.58 -9.79 -18.53
N ASP A 75 14.80 -8.50 -18.30
CA ASP A 75 13.96 -7.73 -17.39
C ASP A 75 12.56 -7.55 -18.01
N LEU A 76 11.55 -7.36 -17.16
CA LEU A 76 10.18 -7.05 -17.57
C LEU A 76 9.89 -5.56 -17.35
N VAL A 77 9.19 -4.94 -18.29
CA VAL A 77 8.59 -3.62 -18.16
C VAL A 77 7.08 -3.80 -18.14
N VAL A 78 6.42 -3.30 -17.10
CA VAL A 78 4.96 -3.20 -17.04
C VAL A 78 4.59 -1.75 -17.25
N ALA A 79 3.70 -1.46 -18.19
CA ALA A 79 3.28 -0.10 -18.48
C ALA A 79 2.31 0.42 -17.40
N ASP A 80 2.60 1.58 -16.82
CA ASP A 80 1.59 2.46 -16.18
C ASP A 80 0.84 3.30 -17.23
N GLU A 81 1.57 3.68 -18.28
CA GLU A 81 1.13 4.51 -19.38
C GLU A 81 1.58 3.90 -20.72
N ILE A 82 0.66 3.79 -21.67
CA ILE A 82 0.89 3.21 -23.00
C ILE A 82 0.78 4.33 -24.03
N ARG A 83 1.88 4.61 -24.74
CA ARG A 83 2.03 5.75 -25.66
C ARG A 83 2.11 5.28 -27.11
N GLY A 84 1.62 6.09 -28.04
CA GLY A 84 1.63 5.76 -29.48
C GLY A 84 0.50 6.40 -30.30
N GLY A 85 -0.42 7.10 -29.63
CA GLY A 85 -1.48 7.92 -30.24
C GLY A 85 -1.41 9.38 -29.78
N ALA A 86 -2.49 10.14 -30.00
CA ALA A 86 -2.57 11.53 -29.57
C ALA A 86 -2.60 11.69 -28.03
N GLU A 87 -3.25 10.74 -27.35
CA GLU A 87 -3.34 10.70 -25.89
C GLU A 87 -2.79 9.37 -25.36
N PRO A 88 -2.08 9.38 -24.21
CA PRO A 88 -1.63 8.15 -23.59
C PRO A 88 -2.79 7.33 -22.99
N ILE A 89 -2.71 6.01 -23.11
CA ILE A 89 -3.69 5.07 -22.55
C ILE A 89 -3.20 4.63 -21.17
N PRO A 90 -3.97 4.85 -20.09
CA PRO A 90 -3.56 4.41 -18.76
C PRO A 90 -3.77 2.91 -18.57
N SER A 91 -2.93 2.30 -17.73
CA SER A 91 -2.98 0.88 -17.37
C SER A 91 -3.24 0.74 -15.88
N TYR A 92 -4.52 0.73 -15.49
CA TYR A 92 -4.90 0.82 -14.08
C TYR A 92 -4.56 -0.46 -13.30
N ALA A 93 -4.64 -1.64 -13.92
CA ALA A 93 -4.29 -2.90 -13.27
C ALA A 93 -2.76 -3.13 -13.14
N SER A 94 -1.92 -2.23 -13.66
CA SER A 94 -0.46 -2.40 -13.64
C SER A 94 0.16 -2.61 -12.25
N PRO A 95 -0.30 -1.97 -11.15
CA PRO A 95 0.29 -2.21 -9.84
C PRO A 95 0.14 -3.67 -9.37
N PHE A 96 -1.02 -4.30 -9.63
CA PHE A 96 -1.24 -5.72 -9.31
C PHE A 96 -0.25 -6.62 -10.05
N LEU A 97 -0.01 -6.34 -11.33
CA LEU A 97 0.94 -7.09 -12.16
C LEU A 97 2.39 -6.87 -11.67
N VAL A 98 2.79 -5.64 -11.40
CA VAL A 98 4.12 -5.30 -10.90
C VAL A 98 4.41 -6.05 -9.59
N GLY A 99 3.48 -5.96 -8.63
CA GLY A 99 3.63 -6.65 -7.34
C GLY A 99 3.69 -8.16 -7.48
N SER A 100 2.79 -8.74 -8.28
CA SER A 100 2.73 -10.19 -8.50
C SER A 100 3.98 -10.73 -9.21
N LEU A 101 4.48 -10.03 -10.24
CA LEU A 101 5.71 -10.41 -10.94
C LEU A 101 6.94 -10.30 -10.04
N ARG A 102 7.03 -9.25 -9.20
CA ARG A 102 8.12 -9.11 -8.21
C ARG A 102 8.10 -10.24 -7.17
N ARG A 103 6.92 -10.60 -6.64
CA ARG A 103 6.76 -11.76 -5.74
C ARG A 103 7.16 -13.08 -6.41
N ALA A 104 6.98 -13.21 -7.73
CA ALA A 104 7.45 -14.35 -8.51
C ALA A 104 8.99 -14.35 -8.77
N GLY A 105 9.73 -13.40 -8.17
CA GLY A 105 11.19 -13.30 -8.28
C GLY A 105 11.68 -12.79 -9.63
N LEU A 106 10.84 -12.04 -10.35
CA LEU A 106 11.19 -11.43 -11.64
C LEU A 106 11.68 -9.99 -11.42
N ARG A 107 12.61 -9.55 -12.29
CA ARG A 107 13.05 -8.15 -12.32
C ARG A 107 12.06 -7.34 -13.13
N VAL A 108 11.39 -6.40 -12.46
CA VAL A 108 10.26 -5.66 -13.02
C VAL A 108 10.45 -4.16 -12.82
N HIS A 109 10.35 -3.44 -13.93
CA HIS A 109 10.33 -1.99 -13.99
C HIS A 109 8.91 -1.54 -14.34
N HIS A 110 8.47 -0.44 -13.76
CA HIS A 110 7.11 0.10 -13.91
C HIS A 110 7.23 1.51 -14.45
N GLY A 111 6.64 1.75 -15.61
CA GLY A 111 6.77 3.04 -16.29
C GLY A 111 6.34 2.96 -17.76
N PRO A 112 6.42 4.09 -18.50
CA PRO A 112 5.75 4.20 -19.79
C PRO A 112 6.33 3.28 -20.86
N VAL A 113 5.47 2.77 -21.74
CA VAL A 113 5.86 2.01 -22.93
C VAL A 113 5.45 2.77 -24.19
N GLU A 114 6.41 3.00 -25.08
CA GLU A 114 6.22 3.71 -26.35
C GLU A 114 5.93 2.74 -27.49
N THR A 115 4.96 3.06 -28.34
CA THR A 115 4.63 2.31 -29.54
C THR A 115 4.99 3.11 -30.78
N THR A 116 5.86 2.56 -31.63
CA THR A 116 6.28 3.19 -32.89
C THR A 116 5.87 2.37 -34.12
N PRO A 117 5.62 2.97 -35.29
CA PRO A 117 5.17 2.22 -36.47
C PRO A 117 6.16 1.16 -36.99
N ARG A 118 7.45 1.25 -36.62
CA ARG A 118 8.53 0.35 -37.08
C ARG A 118 9.50 0.10 -35.94
N ILE A 119 10.24 -1.00 -36.02
CA ILE A 119 11.30 -1.33 -35.08
C ILE A 119 12.35 -0.20 -35.03
N VAL A 120 12.64 0.28 -33.82
CA VAL A 120 13.68 1.29 -33.57
C VAL A 120 14.99 0.58 -33.23
N ASP A 121 15.87 0.43 -34.23
CA ASP A 121 17.22 -0.20 -34.06
C ASP A 121 18.33 0.82 -33.76
N ALA A 122 18.19 2.06 -34.24
CA ALA A 122 19.25 3.07 -34.12
C ALA A 122 19.42 3.56 -32.66
N PRO A 123 20.63 3.50 -32.07
CA PRO A 123 20.86 3.94 -30.69
C PRO A 123 20.50 5.40 -30.41
N ASP A 124 20.71 6.30 -31.37
CA ASP A 124 20.32 7.72 -31.22
C ASP A 124 18.81 7.89 -31.11
N ALA A 125 18.04 7.21 -31.97
CA ALA A 125 16.58 7.25 -31.92
C ALA A 125 16.04 6.66 -30.60
N ARG A 126 16.64 5.56 -30.11
CA ARG A 126 16.31 5.01 -28.79
C ARG A 126 16.62 5.97 -27.66
N ARG A 127 17.76 6.66 -27.69
CA ARG A 127 18.10 7.69 -26.70
C ARG A 127 17.09 8.83 -26.71
N THR A 128 16.67 9.30 -27.89
CA THR A 128 15.63 10.34 -28.01
C THR A 128 14.33 9.90 -27.37
N LEU A 129 13.90 8.65 -27.59
CA LEU A 129 12.71 8.11 -26.91
C LEU A 129 12.92 7.97 -25.40
N GLY A 130 14.09 7.55 -24.95
CA GLY A 130 14.39 7.46 -23.51
C GLY A 130 14.31 8.80 -22.78
N VAL A 131 14.59 9.92 -23.45
CA VAL A 131 14.45 11.28 -22.88
C VAL A 131 12.99 11.63 -22.54
N THR A 132 12.01 10.98 -23.17
CA THR A 132 10.59 11.18 -22.83
C THR A 132 10.17 10.47 -21.53
N GLY A 133 11.09 9.71 -20.91
CA GLY A 133 10.83 8.87 -19.74
C GLY A 133 10.24 7.50 -20.07
N ALA A 134 10.05 7.17 -21.36
CA ALA A 134 9.63 5.82 -21.75
C ALA A 134 10.72 4.80 -21.40
N LEU A 135 10.32 3.66 -20.82
CA LEU A 135 11.21 2.58 -20.42
C LEU A 135 11.41 1.55 -21.53
N ALA A 136 10.40 1.32 -22.37
CA ALA A 136 10.49 0.38 -23.48
C ALA A 136 9.82 0.92 -24.74
N VAL A 137 10.21 0.38 -25.90
CA VAL A 137 9.59 0.65 -27.20
C VAL A 137 9.21 -0.65 -27.92
N ASP A 138 8.00 -0.69 -28.44
CA ASP A 138 7.49 -1.75 -29.31
C ASP A 138 6.75 -1.18 -30.52
N THR A 139 6.02 -2.02 -31.27
CA THR A 139 5.32 -1.61 -32.50
C THR A 139 3.81 -1.76 -32.46
N GLU A 140 3.23 -2.12 -31.31
CA GLU A 140 1.85 -2.58 -31.27
C GLU A 140 1.11 -2.43 -29.94
N SER A 141 1.76 -2.12 -28.81
CA SER A 141 1.08 -2.02 -27.51
C SER A 141 -0.08 -1.03 -27.53
N ALA A 142 0.14 0.20 -28.01
CA ALA A 142 -0.89 1.24 -28.02
C ALA A 142 -2.07 0.87 -28.93
N LEU A 143 -1.80 0.24 -30.07
CA LEU A 143 -2.84 -0.16 -31.03
C LEU A 143 -3.74 -1.25 -30.44
N LEU A 144 -3.13 -2.25 -29.80
CA LEU A 144 -3.87 -3.35 -29.16
C LEU A 144 -4.57 -2.90 -27.88
N ALA A 145 -3.94 -2.00 -27.12
CA ALA A 145 -4.52 -1.41 -25.92
C ALA A 145 -5.75 -0.53 -26.22
N ALA A 146 -5.77 0.14 -27.38
CA ALA A 146 -6.90 0.98 -27.80
C ALA A 146 -8.20 0.20 -28.02
N ALA A 147 -8.14 -1.14 -28.14
CA ALA A 147 -9.32 -1.99 -28.23
C ALA A 147 -9.95 -2.30 -26.86
N ALA A 148 -9.25 -2.05 -25.75
CA ALA A 148 -9.76 -2.25 -24.40
C ALA A 148 -10.63 -1.07 -23.94
N PRO A 149 -11.54 -1.27 -22.98
CA PRO A 149 -12.17 -0.15 -22.29
C PRO A 149 -11.14 0.77 -21.65
N PRO A 150 -11.46 2.05 -21.43
CA PRO A 150 -10.57 3.01 -20.80
C PRO A 150 -9.98 2.48 -19.49
N GLY A 151 -8.66 2.45 -19.37
CA GLY A 151 -7.95 1.99 -18.18
C GLY A 151 -7.84 0.47 -17.99
N GLN A 152 -8.54 -0.32 -18.82
CA GLN A 152 -8.59 -1.79 -18.75
C GLN A 152 -7.61 -2.48 -19.72
N ALA A 153 -6.65 -1.73 -20.25
CA ALA A 153 -5.49 -2.26 -20.94
C ALA A 153 -4.33 -2.47 -19.97
N ALA A 154 -3.62 -3.58 -20.11
CA ALA A 154 -2.35 -3.83 -19.43
C ALA A 154 -1.28 -4.25 -20.43
N VAL A 155 -0.02 -3.89 -20.19
CA VAL A 155 1.10 -4.23 -21.09
C VAL A 155 2.25 -4.80 -20.27
N ILE A 156 2.77 -5.95 -20.69
CA ILE A 156 3.99 -6.57 -20.14
C ILE A 156 4.97 -6.81 -21.29
N ARG A 157 6.15 -6.19 -21.20
CA ARG A 157 7.21 -6.30 -22.21
C ARG A 157 8.49 -6.88 -21.65
N ALA A 158 8.95 -7.99 -22.20
CA ALA A 158 10.25 -8.57 -21.91
C ALA A 158 11.33 -7.90 -22.76
N VAL A 159 12.33 -7.32 -22.11
CA VAL A 159 13.38 -6.55 -22.78
C VAL A 159 14.31 -7.48 -23.55
N VAL A 160 14.41 -7.30 -24.88
CA VAL A 160 15.34 -8.03 -25.75
C VAL A 160 16.73 -7.42 -25.67
N ASP A 161 16.82 -6.10 -25.75
CA ASP A 161 18.08 -5.37 -25.79
C ASP A 161 17.92 -3.96 -25.21
N THR A 162 19.02 -3.21 -25.06
CA THR A 162 19.03 -1.90 -24.38
C THR A 162 19.40 -0.76 -25.33
N ALA A 163 19.16 0.50 -24.92
CA ALA A 163 19.32 1.68 -25.76
C ALA A 163 20.73 1.86 -26.37
N GLY A 164 21.77 1.32 -25.71
CA GLY A 164 23.17 1.41 -26.16
C GLY A 164 23.57 0.42 -27.26
N HIS A 165 22.69 -0.48 -27.66
CA HIS A 165 23.02 -1.57 -28.59
C HIS A 165 21.99 -1.68 -29.72
N ARG A 166 22.46 -2.12 -30.89
CA ARG A 166 21.60 -2.48 -32.03
C ARG A 166 20.97 -3.87 -31.81
N LEU A 167 19.72 -4.02 -32.25
CA LEU A 167 18.92 -5.25 -32.31
C LEU A 167 19.52 -6.26 -33.29
N LEU A 168 20.06 -5.84 -34.43
CA LEU A 168 20.57 -6.77 -35.46
C LEU A 168 22.07 -7.02 -35.29
N ARG A 169 22.45 -7.69 -34.20
CA ARG A 169 23.83 -8.18 -33.96
C ARG A 169 23.81 -9.65 -33.49
N PRO A 170 24.93 -10.40 -33.62
CA PRO A 170 24.97 -11.82 -33.23
C PRO A 170 24.50 -12.11 -31.79
N GLY A 171 24.69 -11.18 -30.86
CA GLY A 171 24.24 -11.32 -29.46
C GLY A 171 22.72 -11.42 -29.28
N THR A 172 21.92 -10.99 -30.26
CA THR A 172 20.46 -11.09 -30.23
C THR A 172 19.97 -12.54 -30.28
N LEU A 173 20.77 -13.44 -30.84
CA LEU A 173 20.53 -14.89 -30.80
C LEU A 173 20.54 -15.46 -29.38
N VAL A 174 21.18 -14.78 -28.42
CA VAL A 174 21.18 -15.16 -26.99
C VAL A 174 20.15 -14.34 -26.21
N ARG A 175 20.00 -13.06 -26.53
CA ARG A 175 19.15 -12.13 -25.78
C ARG A 175 17.65 -12.32 -26.04
N GLY A 176 17.25 -12.62 -27.29
CA GLY A 176 15.87 -12.94 -27.65
C GLY A 176 15.31 -14.14 -26.87
N PRO A 177 16.00 -15.30 -26.84
CA PRO A 177 15.61 -16.42 -26.00
C PRO A 177 15.51 -16.08 -24.51
N LYS A 178 16.39 -15.23 -23.99
CA LYS A 178 16.33 -14.76 -22.60
C LYS A 178 15.06 -13.94 -22.31
N ALA A 179 14.68 -13.03 -23.22
CA ALA A 179 13.43 -12.27 -23.11
C ALA A 179 12.20 -13.20 -23.16
N LEU A 180 12.17 -14.15 -24.11
CA LEU A 180 11.08 -15.13 -24.20
C LEU A 180 11.03 -16.05 -22.97
N TRP A 181 12.16 -16.38 -22.36
CA TRP A 181 12.19 -17.13 -21.10
C TRP A 181 11.62 -16.32 -19.93
N ALA A 182 11.96 -15.03 -19.84
CA ALA A 182 11.34 -14.14 -18.85
C ALA A 182 9.82 -14.04 -19.05
N LEU A 183 9.36 -13.92 -20.30
CA LEU A 183 7.94 -13.92 -20.65
C LEU A 183 7.24 -15.23 -20.24
N ARG A 184 7.89 -16.38 -20.48
CA ARG A 184 7.40 -17.69 -20.00
C ARG A 184 7.26 -17.77 -18.49
N ARG A 185 8.20 -17.18 -17.75
CA ARG A 185 8.14 -17.13 -16.28
C ARG A 185 7.07 -16.17 -15.76
N ALA A 186 6.65 -15.19 -16.56
CA ALA A 186 5.53 -14.31 -16.24
C ALA A 186 4.15 -14.98 -16.44
N ALA A 187 4.09 -16.13 -17.14
CA ALA A 187 2.84 -16.79 -17.49
C ALA A 187 1.90 -17.05 -16.29
N PRO A 188 2.35 -17.55 -15.12
CA PRO A 188 1.44 -17.73 -13.97
C PRO A 188 0.79 -16.44 -13.49
N VAL A 189 1.49 -15.30 -13.58
CA VAL A 189 0.94 -14.00 -13.20
C VAL A 189 -0.03 -13.47 -14.26
N ILE A 190 0.26 -13.69 -15.54
CA ILE A 190 -0.65 -13.34 -16.64
C ILE A 190 -1.95 -14.15 -16.52
N ASP A 191 -1.84 -15.44 -16.19
CA ASP A 191 -3.01 -16.31 -15.98
C ASP A 191 -3.83 -15.87 -14.76
N ALA A 192 -3.17 -15.52 -13.66
CA ALA A 192 -3.81 -14.97 -12.47
C ALA A 192 -4.53 -13.64 -12.75
N TRP A 193 -3.93 -12.76 -13.57
CA TRP A 193 -4.58 -11.53 -14.03
C TRP A 193 -5.85 -11.82 -14.82
N ALA A 194 -5.77 -12.73 -15.80
CA ALA A 194 -6.92 -13.09 -16.63
C ALA A 194 -8.04 -13.77 -15.82
N ALA A 195 -7.69 -14.54 -14.79
CA ALA A 195 -8.65 -15.14 -13.85
C ALA A 195 -9.23 -14.14 -12.84
N ALA A 196 -8.53 -13.03 -12.59
CA ALA A 196 -8.97 -11.95 -11.71
C ALA A 196 -9.86 -10.92 -12.42
N THR A 197 -9.94 -10.91 -13.75
CA THR A 197 -10.84 -9.97 -14.43
C THR A 197 -12.31 -10.32 -14.16
N ASP A 198 -13.09 -9.35 -13.71
CA ASP A 198 -14.53 -9.46 -13.55
C ASP A 198 -15.15 -8.11 -13.18
N ASP A 199 -16.46 -8.00 -13.33
CA ASP A 199 -17.20 -6.86 -12.80
C ASP A 199 -17.40 -7.02 -11.30
N ARG A 200 -17.27 -5.92 -10.55
CA ARG A 200 -17.25 -5.93 -9.09
C ARG A 200 -18.02 -4.78 -8.46
N GLU A 201 -18.52 -5.05 -7.27
CA GLU A 201 -18.95 -4.04 -6.32
C GLU A 201 -17.86 -3.83 -5.28
N VAL A 202 -17.47 -2.59 -5.05
CA VAL A 202 -16.58 -2.19 -3.97
C VAL A 202 -17.41 -1.48 -2.91
N VAL A 203 -17.40 -2.03 -1.70
CA VAL A 203 -18.10 -1.48 -0.54
C VAL A 203 -17.07 -0.82 0.38
N LEU A 204 -17.08 0.51 0.45
CA LEU A 204 -16.18 1.28 1.29
C LEU A 204 -16.72 1.38 2.72
N ALA A 205 -15.87 1.11 3.70
CA ALA A 205 -16.19 1.31 5.12
C ALA A 205 -16.06 2.79 5.50
N GLY A 206 -17.09 3.37 6.11
CA GLY A 206 -17.06 4.73 6.66
C GLY A 206 -17.26 4.70 8.19
N PRO A 207 -16.34 5.27 9.00
CA PRO A 207 -15.12 5.97 8.63
C PRO A 207 -13.94 5.03 8.30
N ARG A 208 -12.96 5.54 7.54
CA ARG A 208 -11.70 4.88 7.15
C ARG A 208 -10.57 5.91 7.04
N SER A 209 -9.33 5.45 6.87
CA SER A 209 -8.15 6.29 6.63
C SER A 209 -7.84 7.21 7.82
N PHE A 210 -7.17 8.34 7.59
CA PHE A 210 -6.68 9.24 8.63
C PHE A 210 -7.69 9.60 9.72
N CYS A 211 -7.22 9.57 10.98
CA CYS A 211 -7.93 10.17 12.10
C CYS A 211 -7.33 11.55 12.44
N ALA A 212 -8.04 12.34 13.23
CA ALA A 212 -7.61 13.69 13.60
C ALA A 212 -6.20 13.76 14.23
N GLY A 213 -5.78 12.71 14.95
CA GLY A 213 -4.44 12.64 15.56
C GLY A 213 -3.34 12.47 14.50
N VAL A 214 -3.60 11.64 13.48
CA VAL A 214 -2.69 11.39 12.38
C VAL A 214 -2.59 12.60 11.45
N GLU A 215 -3.72 13.19 11.06
CA GLU A 215 -3.73 14.41 10.24
C GLU A 215 -2.91 15.52 10.90
N ARG A 216 -3.15 15.76 12.20
CA ARG A 216 -2.38 16.71 12.99
C ARG A 216 -0.88 16.39 12.98
N ALA A 217 -0.49 15.13 13.17
CA ALA A 217 0.92 14.76 13.25
C ALA A 217 1.65 14.94 11.92
N ILE A 218 1.00 14.59 10.80
CA ILE A 218 1.53 14.84 9.46
C ILE A 218 1.67 16.34 9.23
N GLU A 219 0.61 17.12 9.47
CA GLU A 219 0.61 18.57 9.27
C GLU A 219 1.71 19.27 10.10
N ILE A 220 2.00 18.79 11.31
CA ILE A 220 3.11 19.30 12.13
C ILE A 220 4.45 19.19 11.41
N VAL A 221 4.76 18.03 10.82
CA VAL A 221 6.03 17.82 10.10
C VAL A 221 6.06 18.67 8.83
N GLU A 222 4.95 18.70 8.08
CA GLU A 222 4.83 19.50 6.87
C GLU A 222 5.05 21.00 7.11
N ARG A 223 4.43 21.54 8.17
CA ARG A 223 4.60 22.94 8.56
C ARG A 223 5.96 23.22 9.16
N ALA A 224 6.55 22.28 9.89
CA ALA A 224 7.94 22.41 10.35
C ALA A 224 8.91 22.51 9.17
N LEU A 225 8.74 21.65 8.15
CA LEU A 225 9.54 21.71 6.92
C LEU A 225 9.34 23.04 6.18
N ALA A 226 8.09 23.51 6.06
CA ALA A 226 7.78 24.78 5.40
C ALA A 226 8.36 26.00 6.15
N LYS A 227 8.33 25.97 7.48
CA LYS A 227 8.74 27.11 8.34
C LYS A 227 10.24 27.16 8.59
N PHE A 228 10.89 26.03 8.77
CA PHE A 228 12.30 25.95 9.19
C PHE A 228 13.24 25.44 8.09
N GLY A 229 12.70 24.90 7.00
CA GLY A 229 13.49 24.24 5.94
C GLY A 229 13.99 22.85 6.36
N PRO A 230 14.44 22.03 5.40
CA PRO A 230 15.05 20.74 5.69
C PRO A 230 16.51 20.88 6.20
N PRO A 231 17.02 19.94 7.03
CA PRO A 231 16.30 18.78 7.54
C PRO A 231 15.43 19.09 8.77
N VAL A 232 14.26 18.45 8.85
CA VAL A 232 13.49 18.33 10.09
C VAL A 232 13.62 16.90 10.59
N TYR A 233 14.16 16.72 11.80
CA TYR A 233 14.32 15.39 12.38
C TYR A 233 13.02 14.93 13.02
N VAL A 234 12.68 13.66 12.86
CA VAL A 234 11.51 13.05 13.50
C VAL A 234 12.00 11.82 14.27
N ARG A 235 11.73 11.78 15.58
CA ARG A 235 12.06 10.60 16.39
C ARG A 235 11.04 9.50 16.10
N ARG A 236 11.54 8.42 15.53
CA ARG A 236 10.82 7.29 14.95
C ARG A 236 9.82 7.73 13.88
N GLN A 237 9.06 6.80 13.33
CA GLN A 237 8.05 7.15 12.31
C GLN A 237 6.97 8.06 12.91
N ILE A 238 6.64 9.15 12.22
CA ILE A 238 5.60 10.10 12.66
C ILE A 238 4.26 9.38 12.87
N VAL A 239 3.97 8.42 12.00
CA VAL A 239 2.85 7.47 12.02
C VAL A 239 3.32 6.15 11.38
N HIS A 240 2.70 5.03 11.72
CA HIS A 240 3.00 3.72 11.14
C HIS A 240 2.39 3.55 9.73
N ASN A 241 2.96 4.22 8.73
CA ASN A 241 2.63 4.02 7.32
C ASN A 241 3.81 4.37 6.40
N ILE A 242 4.26 3.40 5.61
CA ILE A 242 5.45 3.56 4.76
C ILE A 242 5.29 4.68 3.71
N HIS A 243 4.09 4.84 3.13
CA HIS A 243 3.85 5.86 2.11
C HIS A 243 3.91 7.27 2.68
N VAL A 244 3.41 7.49 3.90
CA VAL A 244 3.52 8.77 4.61
C VAL A 244 4.97 9.08 4.94
N VAL A 245 5.70 8.09 5.47
CA VAL A 245 7.13 8.23 5.82
C VAL A 245 7.95 8.61 4.59
N SER A 246 7.86 7.82 3.50
CA SER A 246 8.61 8.09 2.26
C SER A 246 8.23 9.43 1.61
N GLU A 247 6.98 9.87 1.76
CA GLU A 247 6.54 11.18 1.27
C GLU A 247 7.19 12.33 2.03
N LEU A 248 7.27 12.24 3.36
CA LEU A 248 7.94 13.23 4.20
C LEU A 248 9.46 13.20 4.03
N GLU A 249 10.08 12.04 3.86
CA GLU A 249 11.51 11.91 3.55
C GLU A 249 11.89 12.63 2.27
N ARG A 250 11.10 12.45 1.19
CA ARG A 250 11.32 13.17 -0.09
C ARG A 250 11.22 14.69 0.06
N ARG A 251 10.50 15.18 1.08
CA ARG A 251 10.37 16.60 1.41
C ARG A 251 11.46 17.10 2.36
N GLY A 252 12.34 16.21 2.83
CA GLY A 252 13.49 16.53 3.67
C GLY A 252 13.29 16.29 5.17
N ALA A 253 12.28 15.50 5.56
CA ALA A 253 12.25 14.93 6.91
C ALA A 253 13.32 13.84 7.04
N VAL A 254 13.91 13.71 8.24
CA VAL A 254 14.89 12.67 8.57
C VAL A 254 14.41 11.90 9.78
N PHE A 255 14.05 10.64 9.58
CA PHE A 255 13.59 9.76 10.65
C PHE A 255 14.80 9.12 11.35
N VAL A 256 14.84 9.20 12.68
CA VAL A 256 15.91 8.62 13.53
C VAL A 256 15.29 7.73 14.60
N GLU A 257 16.01 6.76 15.15
CA GLU A 257 15.45 5.89 16.20
C GLU A 257 15.40 6.62 17.54
N GLU A 258 16.48 7.31 17.90
CA GLU A 258 16.63 8.00 19.16
C GLU A 258 17.07 9.45 19.03
N VAL A 259 16.69 10.26 20.02
CA VAL A 259 17.03 11.70 20.03
C VAL A 259 18.53 11.94 20.12
N ALA A 260 19.34 10.95 20.49
CA ALA A 260 20.80 11.04 20.54
C ALA A 260 21.46 11.13 19.16
N GLU A 261 20.77 10.70 18.10
CA GLU A 261 21.28 10.69 16.73
C GLU A 261 21.10 12.05 16.02
N VAL A 262 20.25 12.93 16.55
CA VAL A 262 19.92 14.22 15.96
C VAL A 262 21.07 15.23 16.15
N PRO A 263 21.46 16.11 15.24
CA PRO A 263 22.46 17.15 15.56
C PRO A 263 21.95 18.14 16.62
N GLU A 264 22.81 18.57 17.54
CA GLU A 264 22.43 19.54 18.60
C GLU A 264 21.79 20.81 18.03
N GLY A 265 20.81 21.38 18.73
CA GLY A 265 20.11 22.59 18.28
C GLY A 265 19.06 22.38 17.17
N SER A 266 18.98 21.18 16.58
CA SER A 266 18.10 20.92 15.42
C SER A 266 16.61 20.91 15.78
N ILE A 267 15.77 21.19 14.78
CA ILE A 267 14.32 20.98 14.86
C ILE A 267 14.04 19.48 14.96
N THR A 268 13.34 19.08 16.00
CA THR A 268 13.02 17.66 16.25
C THR A 268 11.54 17.50 16.57
N VAL A 269 10.85 16.65 15.83
CA VAL A 269 9.44 16.31 16.04
C VAL A 269 9.36 14.99 16.81
N LEU A 270 8.53 14.94 17.86
CA LEU A 270 8.19 13.70 18.57
C LEU A 270 6.93 13.09 17.97
N ALA A 271 6.93 11.78 17.71
CA ALA A 271 5.85 11.08 17.00
C ALA A 271 4.50 11.07 17.73
N ALA A 272 3.43 10.73 16.98
CA ALA A 272 2.04 10.75 17.46
C ALA A 272 1.76 9.76 18.61
N HIS A 273 2.55 8.69 18.72
CA HIS A 273 2.39 7.62 19.71
C HIS A 273 2.80 8.04 21.13
N GLY A 274 3.34 9.24 21.31
CA GLY A 274 3.85 9.69 22.61
C GLY A 274 5.23 9.13 22.93
N VAL A 275 5.91 9.78 23.87
CA VAL A 275 7.24 9.37 24.34
C VAL A 275 7.31 9.41 25.85
N ALA A 276 8.19 8.59 26.42
CA ALA A 276 8.50 8.63 27.84
C ALA A 276 9.09 10.00 28.23
N PRO A 277 8.89 10.48 29.48
CA PRO A 277 9.49 11.72 29.98
C PRO A 277 11.01 11.81 29.77
N GLN A 278 11.72 10.68 29.89
CA GLN A 278 13.17 10.62 29.71
C GLN A 278 13.61 11.11 28.32
N VAL A 279 12.87 10.79 27.26
CA VAL A 279 13.18 11.23 25.89
C VAL A 279 13.16 12.75 25.78
N ARG A 280 12.27 13.43 26.51
CA ARG A 280 12.20 14.89 26.56
C ARG A 280 13.38 15.49 27.31
N THR A 281 13.78 14.85 28.42
CA THR A 281 14.98 15.22 29.18
C THR A 281 16.24 15.09 28.32
N ASP A 282 16.39 13.99 27.58
CA ASP A 282 17.53 13.73 26.70
C ASP A 282 17.59 14.75 25.55
N ALA A 283 16.45 15.07 24.94
CA ALA A 283 16.37 16.09 23.91
C ALA A 283 16.71 17.50 24.45
N ALA A 284 16.25 17.84 25.65
CA ALA A 284 16.58 19.11 26.29
C ALA A 284 18.07 19.22 26.61
N ALA A 285 18.71 18.14 27.08
CA ALA A 285 20.14 18.08 27.33
C ALA A 285 20.99 18.33 26.07
N ARG A 286 20.43 18.09 24.89
CA ARG A 286 21.06 18.29 23.58
C ARG A 286 20.62 19.59 22.89
N ASN A 287 19.94 20.47 23.63
CA ASN A 287 19.40 21.74 23.14
C ASN A 287 18.50 21.58 21.90
N LEU A 288 17.82 20.45 21.74
CA LEU A 288 16.95 20.22 20.59
C LEU A 288 15.71 21.12 20.66
N ARG A 289 15.29 21.65 19.52
CA ARG A 289 14.07 22.46 19.38
C ARG A 289 12.89 21.52 19.13
N LEU A 290 12.28 21.06 20.21
CA LEU A 290 11.20 20.07 20.18
C LEU A 290 9.88 20.64 19.65
N ILE A 291 9.21 19.86 18.82
CA ILE A 291 7.81 20.06 18.42
C ILE A 291 7.06 18.75 18.71
N ASP A 292 6.06 18.80 19.56
CA ASP A 292 5.41 17.59 20.06
C ASP A 292 4.15 17.24 19.25
N ALA A 293 4.24 16.17 18.45
CA ALA A 293 3.13 15.66 17.67
C ALA A 293 2.31 14.60 18.40
N THR A 294 2.58 14.30 19.67
CA THR A 294 1.80 13.35 20.48
C THR A 294 0.31 13.63 20.33
N CYS A 295 -0.47 12.58 20.01
CA CYS A 295 -1.91 12.69 19.88
C CYS A 295 -2.52 13.13 21.22
N PRO A 296 -3.44 14.12 21.24
CA PRO A 296 -4.09 14.56 22.48
C PRO A 296 -4.79 13.43 23.26
N LEU A 297 -5.26 12.38 22.58
CA LEU A 297 -5.87 11.22 23.23
C LEU A 297 -4.84 10.30 23.89
N VAL A 298 -3.61 10.21 23.35
CA VAL A 298 -2.48 9.54 24.03
C VAL A 298 -2.01 10.38 25.23
N ALA A 299 -1.91 11.70 25.07
CA ALA A 299 -1.55 12.60 26.16
C ALA A 299 -2.55 12.57 27.34
N LYS A 300 -3.84 12.29 27.06
CA LYS A 300 -4.85 11.99 28.09
C LYS A 300 -4.45 10.76 28.90
N VAL A 301 -4.14 9.63 28.26
CA VAL A 301 -3.71 8.39 28.93
C VAL A 301 -2.47 8.63 29.79
N HIS A 302 -1.45 9.31 29.26
CA HIS A 302 -0.25 9.68 30.04
C HIS A 302 -0.61 10.50 31.30
N SER A 303 -1.57 11.42 31.18
CA SER A 303 -2.04 12.24 32.30
C SER A 303 -2.83 11.42 33.34
N GLU A 304 -3.59 10.43 32.91
CA GLU A 304 -4.31 9.50 33.79
C GLU A 304 -3.35 8.60 34.57
N VAL A 305 -2.32 8.06 33.92
CA VAL A 305 -1.25 7.31 34.59
C VAL A 305 -0.62 8.13 35.71
N ARG A 306 -0.14 9.35 35.40
CA ARG A 306 0.45 10.25 36.42
C ARG A 306 -0.52 10.52 37.57
N ARG A 307 -1.80 10.70 37.28
CA ARG A 307 -2.83 10.96 38.29
C ARG A 307 -3.09 9.76 39.19
N PHE A 308 -3.17 8.55 38.65
CA PHE A 308 -3.37 7.34 39.46
C PHE A 308 -2.15 7.05 40.33
N VAL A 309 -0.95 7.21 39.78
CA VAL A 309 0.31 7.07 40.52
C VAL A 309 0.45 8.11 41.64
N ALA A 310 0.07 9.37 41.39
CA ALA A 310 0.06 10.40 42.43
C ALA A 310 -0.92 10.09 43.59
N ARG A 311 -1.92 9.23 43.34
CA ARG A 311 -2.83 8.70 44.36
C ARG A 311 -2.32 7.41 45.01
N GLY A 312 -1.10 7.00 44.71
CA GLY A 312 -0.43 5.81 45.22
C GLY A 312 -1.01 4.49 44.70
N ASN A 313 -1.61 4.49 43.50
CA ASN A 313 -2.11 3.28 42.88
C ASN A 313 -1.04 2.65 41.98
N THR A 314 -0.95 1.31 41.98
CA THR A 314 -0.32 0.58 40.88
C THR A 314 -1.25 0.60 39.67
N VAL A 315 -0.70 0.88 38.49
CA VAL A 315 -1.48 1.01 37.25
C VAL A 315 -1.25 -0.19 36.35
N PHE A 316 -2.31 -0.91 35.99
CA PHE A 316 -2.30 -1.88 34.91
C PHE A 316 -2.46 -1.16 33.57
N LEU A 317 -1.49 -1.30 32.68
CA LEU A 317 -1.59 -0.78 31.31
C LEU A 317 -1.95 -1.96 30.39
N ILE A 318 -3.21 -2.00 29.95
CA ILE A 318 -3.66 -3.01 28.99
C ILE A 318 -3.13 -2.62 27.61
N GLY A 319 -2.29 -3.45 27.00
CA GLY A 319 -1.69 -3.15 25.70
C GLY A 319 -0.53 -4.07 25.33
N HIS A 320 0.00 -3.89 24.11
CA HIS A 320 1.12 -4.68 23.62
C HIS A 320 2.46 -4.11 24.09
N ARG A 321 3.24 -4.93 24.82
CA ARG A 321 4.46 -4.53 25.52
C ARG A 321 5.49 -3.79 24.66
N ASP A 322 5.64 -4.21 23.42
CA ASP A 322 6.64 -3.66 22.50
C ASP A 322 6.12 -2.49 21.65
N HIS A 323 4.85 -2.10 21.82
CA HIS A 323 4.26 -0.99 21.08
C HIS A 323 4.74 0.36 21.63
N GLU A 324 5.08 1.30 20.74
CA GLU A 324 5.69 2.59 21.13
C GLU A 324 4.86 3.38 22.14
N GLU A 325 3.54 3.39 21.93
CA GLU A 325 2.58 4.04 22.83
C GLU A 325 2.60 3.43 24.24
N VAL A 326 2.77 2.10 24.33
CA VAL A 326 2.82 1.39 25.61
C VAL A 326 4.14 1.68 26.32
N VAL A 327 5.25 1.69 25.58
CA VAL A 327 6.58 2.08 26.12
C VAL A 327 6.55 3.53 26.61
N GLY A 328 5.97 4.45 25.84
CA GLY A 328 5.82 5.86 26.21
C GLY A 328 4.97 6.03 27.47
N THR A 329 3.83 5.35 27.53
CA THR A 329 2.89 5.39 28.67
C THR A 329 3.47 4.76 29.93
N GLN A 330 4.15 3.61 29.80
CA GLN A 330 4.84 2.96 30.93
C GLN A 330 5.96 3.85 31.49
N GLY A 331 6.66 4.57 30.61
CA GLY A 331 7.72 5.50 30.97
C GLY A 331 7.28 6.68 31.84
N GLU A 332 5.98 6.99 31.91
CA GLU A 332 5.45 8.07 32.77
C GLU A 332 5.62 7.79 34.26
N ALA A 333 5.64 6.51 34.67
CA ALA A 333 5.87 6.11 36.05
C ALA A 333 6.53 4.72 36.14
N PRO A 334 7.84 4.63 35.82
CA PRO A 334 8.57 3.36 35.85
C PRO A 334 8.45 2.69 37.23
N GLY A 335 8.15 1.39 37.25
CA GLY A 335 8.00 0.61 38.48
C GLY A 335 6.63 0.69 39.16
N GLN A 336 5.73 1.57 38.71
CA GLN A 336 4.33 1.59 39.17
C GLN A 336 3.33 1.24 38.07
N VAL A 337 3.79 1.10 36.82
CA VAL A 337 2.97 0.66 35.67
C VAL A 337 3.35 -0.77 35.29
N ILE A 338 2.37 -1.67 35.31
CA ILE A 338 2.50 -3.07 34.92
C ILE A 338 1.73 -3.26 33.62
N VAL A 339 2.42 -3.63 32.54
CA VAL A 339 1.77 -3.93 31.26
C VAL A 339 1.14 -5.33 31.30
N VAL A 340 -0.10 -5.43 30.84
CA VAL A 340 -0.89 -6.67 30.73
C VAL A 340 -1.37 -6.82 29.29
N THR A 341 -1.01 -7.91 28.62
CA THR A 341 -1.28 -8.08 27.18
C THR A 341 -2.62 -8.74 26.85
N ASP A 342 -3.13 -9.58 27.74
CA ASP A 342 -4.26 -10.47 27.45
C ASP A 342 -4.95 -10.97 28.74
N PRO A 343 -6.10 -11.67 28.62
CA PRO A 343 -6.83 -12.22 29.77
C PRO A 343 -6.02 -13.22 30.63
N ASP A 344 -5.09 -13.98 30.03
CA ASP A 344 -4.30 -14.97 30.77
C ASP A 344 -3.22 -14.30 31.65
N GLU A 345 -2.58 -13.23 31.15
CA GLU A 345 -1.70 -12.39 31.95
C GLU A 345 -2.49 -11.64 33.02
N ALA A 346 -3.66 -11.09 32.68
CA ALA A 346 -4.58 -10.50 33.66
C ALA A 346 -4.96 -11.49 34.77
N GLY A 347 -5.11 -12.78 34.44
CA GLY A 347 -5.39 -13.85 35.39
C GLY A 347 -4.25 -14.16 36.36
N ARG A 348 -3.01 -13.80 36.02
CA ARG A 348 -1.79 -14.15 36.77
C ARG A 348 -1.07 -12.97 37.40
N VAL A 349 -1.37 -11.73 36.98
CA VAL A 349 -0.70 -10.52 37.48
C VAL A 349 -0.86 -10.36 39.00
N SER A 350 0.17 -9.87 39.68
CA SER A 350 0.17 -9.65 41.13
C SER A 350 0.67 -8.25 41.47
N VAL A 351 0.10 -7.64 42.52
CA VAL A 351 0.47 -6.32 43.01
C VAL A 351 0.65 -6.33 44.52
N ALA A 352 1.38 -5.35 45.05
CA ALA A 352 1.65 -5.24 46.48
C ALA A 352 0.39 -4.91 47.30
N ASP A 353 -0.46 -3.98 46.83
CA ASP A 353 -1.76 -3.65 47.46
C ASP A 353 -2.90 -3.78 46.44
N PRO A 354 -3.65 -4.91 46.46
CA PRO A 354 -4.82 -5.13 45.60
C PRO A 354 -5.94 -4.10 45.74
N ARG A 355 -5.92 -3.25 46.77
CA ARG A 355 -6.94 -2.21 47.01
C ARG A 355 -6.57 -0.86 46.39
N ARG A 356 -5.33 -0.71 45.94
CA ARG A 356 -4.80 0.53 45.34
C ARG A 356 -4.33 0.24 43.93
N VAL A 357 -5.28 -0.13 43.08
CA VAL A 357 -5.02 -0.41 41.67
C VAL A 357 -5.94 0.40 40.76
N SER A 358 -5.38 0.79 39.63
CA SER A 358 -6.11 1.37 38.51
C SER A 358 -5.71 0.69 37.22
N TYR A 359 -6.48 0.88 36.15
CA TYR A 359 -6.05 0.51 34.81
C TYR A 359 -6.22 1.66 33.83
N VAL A 360 -5.43 1.59 32.76
CA VAL A 360 -5.55 2.38 31.54
C VAL A 360 -5.35 1.44 30.35
N MET A 361 -5.68 1.88 29.14
CA MET A 361 -5.50 1.08 27.93
C MET A 361 -4.72 1.80 26.84
N GLN A 362 -4.07 1.03 25.97
CA GLN A 362 -3.57 1.49 24.68
C GLN A 362 -4.76 1.89 23.77
N THR A 363 -4.62 3.00 23.04
CA THR A 363 -5.71 3.63 22.27
C THR A 363 -6.14 2.87 21.01
N THR A 364 -5.36 1.87 20.58
CA THR A 364 -5.47 1.17 19.29
C THR A 364 -5.78 -0.34 19.41
N LEU A 365 -6.29 -0.78 20.56
CA LEU A 365 -6.66 -2.18 20.81
C LEU A 365 -7.97 -2.59 20.12
N ALA A 366 -8.16 -3.89 19.91
CA ALA A 366 -9.48 -4.45 19.63
C ALA A 366 -10.38 -4.24 20.85
N VAL A 367 -11.55 -3.64 20.64
CA VAL A 367 -12.47 -3.26 21.74
C VAL A 367 -12.86 -4.50 22.56
N ASP A 368 -13.24 -5.60 21.89
CA ASP A 368 -13.68 -6.82 22.55
C ASP A 368 -12.56 -7.48 23.37
N GLU A 369 -11.33 -7.55 22.85
CA GLU A 369 -10.18 -8.16 23.53
C GLU A 369 -9.75 -7.35 24.77
N ALA A 370 -9.77 -6.02 24.64
CA ALA A 370 -9.46 -5.12 25.74
C ALA A 370 -10.49 -5.23 26.87
N GLU A 371 -11.78 -5.33 26.54
CA GLU A 371 -12.85 -5.51 27.53
C GLU A 371 -12.80 -6.87 28.22
N GLN A 372 -12.42 -7.94 27.51
CA GLN A 372 -12.18 -9.24 28.13
C GLN A 372 -11.05 -9.16 29.16
N THR A 373 -9.93 -8.53 28.80
CA THR A 373 -8.78 -8.33 29.69
C THR A 373 -9.15 -7.49 30.91
N ALA A 374 -9.85 -6.38 30.69
CA ALA A 374 -10.35 -5.51 31.76
C ALA A 374 -11.34 -6.23 32.68
N THR A 375 -12.18 -7.12 32.15
CA THR A 375 -13.10 -7.94 32.93
C THR A 375 -12.36 -8.86 33.90
N VAL A 376 -11.34 -9.58 33.42
CA VAL A 376 -10.51 -10.43 34.29
C VAL A 376 -9.83 -9.61 35.40
N LEU A 377 -9.32 -8.42 35.08
CA LEU A 377 -8.74 -7.53 36.08
C LEU A 377 -9.79 -7.06 37.11
N ARG A 378 -11.00 -6.69 36.67
CA ARG A 378 -12.10 -6.27 37.55
C ARG A 378 -12.51 -7.39 38.51
N ASP A 379 -12.59 -8.63 38.03
CA ASP A 379 -12.96 -9.79 38.84
C ASP A 379 -11.89 -10.12 39.89
N ARG A 380 -10.60 -9.98 39.54
CA ARG A 380 -9.49 -10.24 40.46
C ARG A 380 -9.23 -9.10 41.45
N PHE A 381 -9.53 -7.87 41.07
CA PHE A 381 -9.28 -6.68 41.87
C PHE A 381 -10.56 -5.86 42.07
N PRO A 382 -11.40 -6.16 43.07
CA PRO A 382 -12.69 -5.48 43.27
C PRO A 382 -12.61 -3.96 43.52
N ALA A 383 -11.44 -3.46 43.94
CA ALA A 383 -11.17 -2.03 44.13
C ALA A 383 -10.61 -1.33 42.88
N LEU A 384 -10.51 -2.04 41.75
CA LEU A 384 -9.94 -1.54 40.51
C LEU A 384 -10.71 -0.33 40.00
N THR A 385 -9.97 0.72 39.69
CA THR A 385 -10.51 1.97 39.15
C THR A 385 -10.06 2.17 37.71
N GLY A 386 -11.02 2.37 36.81
CA GLY A 386 -10.75 2.66 35.41
C GLY A 386 -10.62 4.16 35.11
N PRO A 387 -10.31 4.50 33.85
CA PRO A 387 -10.37 5.87 33.36
C PRO A 387 -11.82 6.39 33.40
N ARG A 388 -11.99 7.71 33.34
CA ARG A 388 -13.35 8.32 33.39
C ARG A 388 -14.13 8.16 32.08
N SER A 389 -13.40 7.97 30.99
CA SER A 389 -13.90 7.70 29.64
C SER A 389 -12.94 6.71 29.01
N ASP A 390 -13.41 5.96 28.03
CA ASP A 390 -12.59 4.95 27.34
C ASP A 390 -11.26 5.52 26.86
N ASP A 391 -10.22 4.69 26.95
CA ASP A 391 -8.88 4.99 26.45
C ASP A 391 -8.70 4.56 25.01
N ILE A 392 -9.45 3.53 24.57
CA ILE A 392 -9.57 3.21 23.14
C ILE A 392 -10.22 4.42 22.45
N CYS A 393 -9.51 4.97 21.48
CA CYS A 393 -9.93 6.23 20.88
C CYS A 393 -11.13 6.02 19.94
N TYR A 394 -11.90 7.09 19.73
CA TYR A 394 -13.06 7.10 18.82
C TYR A 394 -12.71 6.49 17.45
N ALA A 395 -11.54 6.84 16.91
CA ALA A 395 -11.12 6.45 15.57
C ALA A 395 -10.96 4.93 15.44
N THR A 396 -10.42 4.29 16.47
CA THR A 396 -10.26 2.82 16.56
C THR A 396 -11.64 2.16 16.63
N THR A 397 -12.49 2.59 17.56
CA THR A 397 -13.83 2.04 17.76
C THR A 397 -14.69 2.16 16.50
N ASN A 398 -14.73 3.35 15.91
CA ASN A 398 -15.56 3.64 14.74
C ASN A 398 -15.10 2.83 13.51
N ARG A 399 -13.79 2.71 13.26
CA ARG A 399 -13.26 1.91 12.14
C ARG A 399 -13.53 0.42 12.33
N GLN A 400 -13.45 -0.09 13.56
CA GLN A 400 -13.82 -1.48 13.87
C GLN A 400 -15.31 -1.74 13.62
N GLN A 401 -16.18 -0.79 13.99
CA GLN A 401 -17.61 -0.88 13.67
C GLN A 401 -17.87 -0.83 12.16
N ALA A 402 -17.18 0.07 11.44
CA ALA A 402 -17.31 0.22 10.00
C ALA A 402 -16.87 -1.04 9.25
N VAL A 403 -15.73 -1.64 9.62
CA VAL A 403 -15.27 -2.87 8.97
C VAL A 403 -16.19 -4.05 9.27
N ARG A 404 -16.78 -4.17 10.47
CA ARG A 404 -17.80 -5.21 10.74
C ARG A 404 -19.04 -5.06 9.87
N ALA A 405 -19.50 -3.82 9.66
CA ALA A 405 -20.66 -3.55 8.82
C ALA A 405 -20.41 -3.97 7.36
N VAL A 406 -19.20 -3.74 6.85
CA VAL A 406 -18.79 -4.13 5.49
C VAL A 406 -18.50 -5.63 5.36
N ALA A 407 -17.86 -6.24 6.37
CA ALA A 407 -17.42 -7.63 6.33
C ALA A 407 -18.58 -8.62 6.15
N ARG A 408 -19.77 -8.30 6.68
CA ARG A 408 -20.96 -9.16 6.61
C ARG A 408 -21.57 -9.32 5.22
N ASP A 409 -21.24 -8.41 4.29
CA ASP A 409 -21.90 -8.31 2.99
C ASP A 409 -20.92 -8.43 1.81
N THR A 410 -19.70 -8.92 2.08
CA THR A 410 -18.60 -8.98 1.09
C THR A 410 -17.95 -10.37 1.05
N ASP A 411 -17.35 -10.72 -0.09
CA ASP A 411 -16.66 -12.01 -0.26
C ASP A 411 -15.20 -11.95 0.23
N LEU A 412 -14.64 -10.73 0.25
CA LEU A 412 -13.27 -10.43 0.59
C LEU A 412 -13.20 -9.01 1.19
N VAL A 413 -12.39 -8.84 2.23
CA VAL A 413 -12.04 -7.52 2.77
C VAL A 413 -10.57 -7.22 2.52
N LEU A 414 -10.29 -6.06 1.93
CA LEU A 414 -8.94 -5.51 1.81
C LEU A 414 -8.79 -4.34 2.80
N VAL A 415 -7.80 -4.46 3.69
CA VAL A 415 -7.46 -3.43 4.67
C VAL A 415 -6.17 -2.75 4.22
N LEU A 416 -6.24 -1.47 3.90
CA LEU A 416 -5.06 -0.68 3.55
C LEU A 416 -4.35 -0.19 4.83
N GLY A 417 -3.09 -0.58 4.98
CA GLY A 417 -2.26 -0.20 6.12
C GLY A 417 -0.94 -0.98 6.18
N SER A 418 0.05 -0.41 6.84
CA SER A 418 1.37 -1.05 6.95
C SER A 418 1.42 -2.12 8.04
N ALA A 419 2.31 -3.10 7.85
CA ALA A 419 2.47 -4.24 8.75
C ALA A 419 2.89 -3.87 10.19
N ASN A 420 3.40 -2.67 10.44
CA ASN A 420 3.72 -2.16 11.77
C ASN A 420 2.58 -1.34 12.41
N SER A 421 1.41 -1.24 11.76
CA SER A 421 0.26 -0.48 12.27
C SER A 421 -0.69 -1.37 13.07
N SER A 422 -0.66 -1.27 14.41
CA SER A 422 -1.55 -2.02 15.32
C SER A 422 -3.03 -1.88 14.92
N ASN A 423 -3.50 -0.65 14.72
CA ASN A 423 -4.89 -0.40 14.31
C ASN A 423 -5.25 -1.12 12.99
N SER A 424 -4.35 -1.15 12.00
CA SER A 424 -4.64 -1.77 10.70
C SER A 424 -4.75 -3.29 10.80
N HIS A 425 -3.90 -3.93 11.61
CA HIS A 425 -4.03 -5.37 11.91
C HIS A 425 -5.35 -5.69 12.59
N ARG A 426 -5.74 -4.90 13.60
CA ARG A 426 -7.00 -5.11 14.31
C ARG A 426 -8.22 -5.04 13.38
N LEU A 427 -8.20 -4.19 12.35
CA LEU A 427 -9.28 -4.17 11.34
C LEU A 427 -9.35 -5.46 10.51
N ALA A 428 -8.20 -6.01 10.12
CA ALA A 428 -8.16 -7.27 9.38
C ALA A 428 -8.62 -8.45 10.26
N GLU A 429 -8.18 -8.51 11.52
CA GLU A 429 -8.61 -9.52 12.49
C GLU A 429 -10.11 -9.44 12.78
N VAL A 430 -10.66 -8.23 12.94
CA VAL A 430 -12.10 -8.01 13.11
C VAL A 430 -12.89 -8.50 11.90
N ALA A 431 -12.41 -8.25 10.67
CA ALA A 431 -13.05 -8.79 9.48
C ALA A 431 -13.02 -10.33 9.45
N VAL A 432 -11.87 -10.94 9.78
CA VAL A 432 -11.75 -12.41 9.89
C VAL A 432 -12.71 -12.98 10.93
N ALA A 433 -12.87 -12.31 12.07
CA ALA A 433 -13.80 -12.73 13.13
C ALA A 433 -15.27 -12.69 12.70
N GLU A 434 -15.63 -11.83 11.73
CA GLU A 434 -16.96 -11.83 11.11
C GLU A 434 -17.12 -12.90 10.01
N GLY A 435 -16.10 -13.74 9.77
CA GLY A 435 -16.17 -14.91 8.89
C GLY A 435 -15.81 -14.68 7.43
N VAL A 436 -15.31 -13.49 7.07
CA VAL A 436 -14.85 -13.16 5.71
C VAL A 436 -13.33 -13.29 5.59
N LYS A 437 -12.84 -13.62 4.40
CA LYS A 437 -11.39 -13.54 4.12
C LYS A 437 -10.97 -12.07 4.17
N ALA A 438 -9.91 -11.76 4.91
CA ALA A 438 -9.37 -10.41 4.98
C ALA A 438 -7.86 -10.39 4.78
N HIS A 439 -7.36 -9.37 4.09
CA HIS A 439 -5.93 -9.18 3.85
C HIS A 439 -5.51 -7.74 4.18
N LEU A 440 -4.46 -7.61 5.00
CA LEU A 440 -3.75 -6.36 5.22
C LEU A 440 -2.75 -6.14 4.07
N VAL A 441 -2.81 -5.00 3.42
CA VAL A 441 -1.96 -4.63 2.29
C VAL A 441 -1.48 -3.18 2.41
N ASP A 442 -0.22 -2.92 2.11
CA ASP A 442 0.32 -1.54 2.10
C ASP A 442 -0.32 -0.69 1.01
N ASP A 443 -0.43 -1.24 -0.21
CA ASP A 443 -1.02 -0.61 -1.38
C ASP A 443 -1.57 -1.65 -2.37
N ALA A 444 -2.06 -1.18 -3.53
CA ALA A 444 -2.59 -2.04 -4.59
C ALA A 444 -1.56 -3.07 -5.09
N SER A 445 -0.26 -2.77 -5.11
CA SER A 445 0.76 -3.73 -5.57
C SER A 445 0.94 -4.91 -4.60
N ALA A 446 0.60 -4.75 -3.33
CA ALA A 446 0.63 -5.83 -2.35
C ALA A 446 -0.54 -6.83 -2.50
N VAL A 447 -1.59 -6.49 -3.25
CA VAL A 447 -2.73 -7.39 -3.49
C VAL A 447 -2.30 -8.57 -4.38
N ASP A 448 -2.63 -9.80 -3.96
CA ASP A 448 -2.48 -10.99 -4.79
C ASP A 448 -3.70 -11.14 -5.71
N LEU A 449 -3.46 -11.23 -7.02
CA LEU A 449 -4.50 -11.44 -8.03
C LEU A 449 -5.33 -12.71 -7.76
N HIS A 450 -4.75 -13.74 -7.14
CA HIS A 450 -5.47 -14.96 -6.80
C HIS A 450 -6.58 -14.73 -5.77
N TRP A 451 -6.45 -13.72 -4.89
CA TRP A 451 -7.49 -13.37 -3.93
C TRP A 451 -8.73 -12.81 -4.61
N LEU A 452 -8.59 -12.23 -5.80
CA LEU A 452 -9.68 -11.59 -6.53
C LEU A 452 -10.48 -12.56 -7.41
N ARG A 453 -9.98 -13.79 -7.61
CA ARG A 453 -10.62 -14.79 -8.48
C ARG A 453 -12.00 -15.17 -7.96
N GLY A 454 -13.04 -14.90 -8.75
CA GLY A 454 -14.43 -15.23 -8.42
C GLY A 454 -15.06 -14.37 -7.32
N VAL A 455 -14.34 -13.36 -6.82
CA VAL A 455 -14.84 -12.38 -5.85
C VAL A 455 -15.65 -11.31 -6.57
N ARG A 456 -16.90 -11.11 -6.15
CA ARG A 456 -17.83 -10.13 -6.73
C ARG A 456 -17.97 -8.87 -5.90
N ARG A 457 -17.97 -9.01 -4.56
CA ARG A 457 -18.12 -7.89 -3.64
C ARG A 457 -16.88 -7.78 -2.76
N ILE A 458 -16.17 -6.66 -2.87
CA ILE A 458 -14.94 -6.38 -2.12
C ILE A 458 -15.22 -5.30 -1.09
N GLY A 459 -15.04 -5.63 0.19
CA GLY A 459 -14.99 -4.65 1.25
C GLY A 459 -13.65 -3.96 1.27
N VAL A 460 -13.62 -2.63 1.32
CA VAL A 460 -12.38 -1.87 1.45
C VAL A 460 -12.46 -0.95 2.66
N THR A 461 -11.46 -1.05 3.52
CA THR A 461 -11.23 -0.11 4.62
C THR A 461 -9.74 0.26 4.68
N ALA A 462 -9.40 1.21 5.54
CA ALA A 462 -8.05 1.69 5.70
C ALA A 462 -7.80 2.05 7.17
N GLY A 463 -6.62 1.69 7.66
CA GLY A 463 -6.20 2.02 9.01
C GLY A 463 -6.05 3.52 9.23
N ALA A 464 -6.02 3.95 10.49
CA ALA A 464 -5.93 5.36 10.87
C ALA A 464 -4.67 6.07 10.36
N SER A 465 -3.63 5.34 9.96
CA SER A 465 -2.38 5.87 9.39
C SER A 465 -2.31 5.79 7.86
N ALA A 466 -3.30 5.19 7.20
CA ALA A 466 -3.30 5.02 5.75
C ALA A 466 -3.90 6.26 5.05
N PRO A 467 -3.18 6.86 4.08
CA PRO A 467 -3.69 7.99 3.30
C PRO A 467 -4.96 7.65 2.51
N PRO A 468 -5.95 8.56 2.43
CA PRO A 468 -7.17 8.35 1.63
C PRO A 468 -6.88 7.98 0.17
N ARG A 469 -5.87 8.59 -0.45
CA ARG A 469 -5.46 8.28 -1.84
C ARG A 469 -5.17 6.80 -2.09
N LEU A 470 -4.73 6.03 -1.09
CA LEU A 470 -4.45 4.60 -1.28
C LEU A 470 -5.73 3.81 -1.54
N VAL A 471 -6.85 4.23 -0.93
CA VAL A 471 -8.18 3.66 -1.20
C VAL A 471 -8.59 3.99 -2.63
N ASP A 472 -8.45 5.26 -3.04
CA ASP A 472 -8.78 5.70 -4.39
C ASP A 472 -7.93 4.98 -5.44
N ASP A 473 -6.63 4.81 -5.18
CA ASP A 473 -5.70 4.09 -6.04
C ASP A 473 -6.08 2.61 -6.14
N LEU A 474 -6.45 1.95 -5.03
CA LEU A 474 -6.92 0.56 -5.05
C LEU A 474 -8.21 0.41 -5.87
N VAL A 475 -9.19 1.29 -5.67
CA VAL A 475 -10.44 1.30 -6.45
C VAL A 475 -10.16 1.51 -7.94
N ARG A 476 -9.26 2.44 -8.27
CA ARG A 476 -8.81 2.65 -9.65
C ARG A 476 -8.12 1.41 -10.21
N CYS A 477 -7.26 0.75 -9.45
CA CYS A 477 -6.61 -0.48 -9.91
C CYS A 477 -7.62 -1.61 -10.18
N LEU A 478 -8.61 -1.77 -9.30
CA LEU A 478 -9.70 -2.75 -9.47
C LEU A 478 -10.51 -2.47 -10.75
N SER A 479 -10.74 -1.20 -11.11
CA SER A 479 -11.45 -0.85 -12.35
C SER A 479 -10.66 -1.16 -13.62
N GLY A 480 -9.35 -1.42 -13.51
CA GLY A 480 -8.53 -1.98 -14.58
C GLY A 480 -8.79 -3.47 -14.85
N LEU A 481 -9.49 -4.17 -13.96
CA LEU A 481 -9.84 -5.60 -14.08
C LEU A 481 -11.29 -5.83 -14.53
N GLY A 482 -12.09 -4.79 -14.69
CA GLY A 482 -13.51 -4.86 -15.08
C GLY A 482 -14.30 -3.66 -14.57
N GLN A 483 -15.63 -3.65 -14.77
CA GLN A 483 -16.46 -2.56 -14.26
C GLN A 483 -16.50 -2.59 -12.74
N VAL A 484 -16.37 -1.42 -12.10
CA VAL A 484 -16.44 -1.29 -10.65
C VAL A 484 -17.55 -0.32 -10.28
N THR A 485 -18.52 -0.79 -9.49
CA THR A 485 -19.49 0.07 -8.81
C THR A 485 -19.03 0.28 -7.38
N VAL A 486 -19.01 1.53 -6.91
CA VAL A 486 -18.58 1.87 -5.55
C VAL A 486 -19.78 2.28 -4.71
N THR A 487 -19.93 1.65 -3.56
CA THR A 487 -20.90 2.01 -2.52
C THR A 487 -20.16 2.30 -1.21
N GLU A 488 -20.78 3.04 -0.30
CA GLU A 488 -20.19 3.34 1.01
C GLU A 488 -21.19 3.01 2.12
N ILE A 489 -20.72 2.31 3.15
CA ILE A 489 -21.46 2.07 4.38
C ILE A 489 -20.83 2.92 5.47
N SER A 490 -21.49 4.03 5.83
CA SER A 490 -21.08 4.88 6.95
C SER A 490 -21.83 4.47 8.21
N VAL A 491 -21.10 4.17 9.29
CA VAL A 491 -21.68 3.84 10.59
C VAL A 491 -21.74 5.05 11.52
N VAL A 492 -20.90 6.07 11.30
CA VAL A 492 -20.80 7.28 12.12
C VAL A 492 -20.02 8.37 11.39
N ASP A 493 -20.38 9.62 11.63
CA ASP A 493 -19.65 10.79 11.15
C ASP A 493 -18.59 11.26 12.15
N GLU A 494 -17.36 11.51 11.66
CA GLU A 494 -16.24 12.03 12.47
C GLU A 494 -16.02 13.53 12.17
N HIS A 495 -16.14 14.39 13.20
CA HIS A 495 -15.93 15.85 13.09
C HIS A 495 -14.83 16.40 13.99
N ILE A 496 -14.04 15.51 14.60
CA ILE A 496 -13.01 15.88 15.57
C ILE A 496 -11.82 16.50 14.83
N ARG A 497 -11.31 17.61 15.36
CA ARG A 497 -10.06 18.25 14.91
C ARG A 497 -9.21 18.61 16.12
N PHE A 498 -7.90 18.49 15.98
CA PHE A 498 -6.96 18.86 17.02
C PHE A 498 -6.13 20.07 16.60
N THR A 499 -5.90 21.00 17.53
CA THR A 499 -5.09 22.19 17.28
C THR A 499 -3.61 21.84 17.19
N LEU A 500 -2.89 22.57 16.33
CA LEU A 500 -1.45 22.42 16.17
C LEU A 500 -0.69 23.00 17.38
N PRO A 501 0.55 22.53 17.65
CA PRO A 501 1.48 23.17 18.57
C PRO A 501 1.81 24.61 18.14
N ARG A 502 2.12 25.48 19.11
CA ARG A 502 2.41 26.90 18.86
C ARG A 502 3.63 27.11 17.95
N GLU A 503 4.57 26.19 17.99
CA GLU A 503 5.82 26.21 17.24
C GLU A 503 5.58 26.21 15.72
N VAL A 504 4.48 25.59 15.27
CA VAL A 504 4.10 25.42 13.85
C VAL A 504 2.70 25.95 13.54
N SER A 505 2.06 26.63 14.50
CA SER A 505 0.75 27.27 14.29
C SER A 505 0.86 28.48 13.38
#